data_AF-A0A7S3I5F5-F1
#
_entry.id   AF-A0A7S3I5F5-F1
#
_cell.length_a   1.000
_cell.length_b   1.000
_cell.length_c   1.000
_cell.angle_alpha   90.00
_cell.angle_beta   90.00
_cell.angle_gamma   90.00
#
_symmetry.space_group_name_H-M   'P 1'
#
loop_
_entity.id
_entity.type
_entity.pdbx_description
1 polymer ?
#
loop_
_entity_poly.entity_id
_entity_poly.type
_entity_poly.pdbx_seq_one_letter_code
_entity_poly.pdbx_strand_id
1 'polypeptide(L)'
;MREQILFGPHRVFPGRLSVSRTFGDIEAKRTKYLGNPKVVIATPDIKCFKIEDNYDYIVLGCDGIYDKLSNTEVIQAGWEAAKKKFTDRGQAIHENCGFAVEQ
;
A
#
# COMPACT_ATOMS: atom_id res chain seq x y z
N MET A 1 -36.28 -13.33 -0.56
CA MET A 1 -34.92 -13.04 -0.05
C MET A 1 -34.85 -11.52 0.07
N ARG A 2 -34.82 -10.95 1.28
CA ARG A 2 -34.84 -9.49 1.44
C ARG A 2 -33.49 -8.93 1.01
N GLU A 3 -33.45 -8.00 0.06
CA GLU A 3 -32.26 -7.22 -0.24
C GLU A 3 -31.88 -6.45 1.03
N GLN A 4 -30.81 -6.88 1.69
CA GLN A 4 -30.18 -6.07 2.71
C GLN A 4 -29.43 -4.94 2.01
N ILE A 5 -29.92 -3.71 2.19
CA ILE A 5 -29.22 -2.51 1.75
C ILE A 5 -27.92 -2.43 2.56
N LEU A 6 -26.81 -2.75 1.91
CA LEU A 6 -25.48 -2.68 2.50
C LEU A 6 -24.98 -1.23 2.45
N PHE A 7 -24.97 -0.55 3.58
CA PHE A 7 -24.34 0.76 3.71
C PHE A 7 -22.83 0.60 3.97
N GLY A 8 -22.01 1.32 3.21
CA GLY A 8 -20.55 1.37 3.36
C GLY A 8 -19.78 0.55 2.32
N PRO A 9 -18.43 0.56 2.39
CA PRO A 9 -17.59 -0.14 1.42
C PRO A 9 -17.78 -1.65 1.50
N HIS A 10 -17.66 -2.33 0.35
CA HIS A 10 -17.71 -3.78 0.30
C HIS A 10 -16.62 -4.40 1.18
N ARG A 11 -17.01 -5.42 1.95
CA ARG A 11 -16.14 -6.12 2.89
C ARG A 11 -16.24 -7.62 2.66
N VAL A 12 -15.13 -8.31 2.85
CA VAL A 12 -15.05 -9.77 2.70
C VAL A 12 -15.73 -10.46 3.86
N PHE A 13 -16.31 -11.64 3.63
CA PHE A 13 -16.89 -12.49 4.67
C PHE A 13 -16.36 -13.92 4.54
N PRO A 14 -15.86 -14.56 5.61
CA PRO A 14 -15.76 -14.08 7.01
C PRO A 14 -14.66 -13.02 7.22
N GLY A 15 -14.73 -12.29 8.35
CA GLY A 15 -13.73 -11.28 8.76
C GLY A 15 -14.20 -9.82 8.67
N ARG A 16 -15.11 -9.49 7.75
CA ARG A 16 -15.64 -8.12 7.52
C ARG A 16 -14.53 -7.07 7.27
N LEU A 17 -13.42 -7.51 6.68
CA LEU A 17 -12.29 -6.66 6.33
C LEU A 17 -12.52 -6.00 4.96
N SER A 18 -11.94 -4.81 4.77
CA SER A 18 -11.93 -4.14 3.45
C SER A 18 -10.79 -4.63 2.54
N VAL A 19 -10.08 -5.70 2.95
CA VAL A 19 -8.94 -6.29 2.22
C VAL A 19 -9.11 -7.80 2.11
N SER A 20 -8.56 -8.39 1.05
CA SER A 20 -8.51 -9.84 0.84
C SER A 20 -7.18 -10.47 1.23
N ARG A 21 -6.16 -9.66 1.52
CA ARG A 21 -4.84 -10.12 1.97
C ARG A 21 -4.35 -9.32 3.17
N THR A 22 -3.81 -10.01 4.16
CA THR A 22 -3.36 -9.42 5.42
C THR A 22 -2.56 -10.46 6.20
N PHE A 23 -1.66 -10.02 7.08
CA PHE A 23 -1.10 -10.88 8.12
C PHE A 23 -2.05 -10.92 9.34
N GLY A 24 -1.97 -11.95 10.19
CA GLY A 24 -2.91 -12.07 11.32
C GLY A 24 -4.31 -12.50 10.90
N ASP A 25 -5.37 -11.90 11.45
CA ASP A 25 -6.78 -12.17 11.14
C ASP A 25 -7.16 -13.66 11.15
N ILE A 26 -6.68 -14.37 12.17
CA ILE A 26 -6.77 -15.83 12.26
C ILE A 26 -8.22 -16.34 12.25
N GLU A 27 -9.15 -15.54 12.79
CA GLU A 27 -10.58 -15.84 12.84
C GLU A 27 -11.22 -15.83 11.45
N ALA A 28 -10.75 -14.94 10.56
CA ALA A 28 -11.21 -14.91 9.17
C ALA A 28 -10.63 -16.05 8.33
N LYS A 29 -9.54 -16.68 8.76
CA LYS A 29 -8.75 -17.63 7.97
C LYS A 29 -8.93 -19.10 8.37
N ARG A 30 -8.91 -19.41 9.67
CA ARG A 30 -8.92 -20.80 10.13
C ARG A 30 -10.34 -21.31 10.30
N THR A 31 -10.60 -22.48 9.71
CA THR A 31 -11.89 -23.18 9.80
C THR A 31 -12.32 -23.46 11.25
N LYS A 32 -11.37 -23.69 12.17
CA LYS A 32 -11.65 -23.84 13.62
C LYS A 32 -12.36 -22.63 14.26
N TYR A 33 -12.27 -21.46 13.64
CA TYR A 33 -12.93 -20.22 14.07
C TYR A 33 -14.06 -19.81 13.11
N LEU A 34 -14.57 -20.74 12.30
CA LEU A 34 -15.52 -20.48 11.22
C LEU A 34 -14.96 -19.54 10.12
N GLY A 35 -13.64 -19.42 10.04
CA GLY A 35 -12.93 -18.71 8.98
C GLY A 35 -12.89 -19.49 7.67
N ASN A 36 -12.54 -18.80 6.58
CA ASN A 36 -12.37 -19.39 5.26
C ASN A 36 -10.98 -19.03 4.68
N PRO A 37 -10.07 -20.01 4.53
CA PRO A 37 -8.71 -19.75 4.04
C PRO A 37 -8.67 -19.35 2.56
N LYS A 38 -9.80 -19.34 1.85
CA LYS A 38 -9.92 -18.88 0.45
C LYS A 38 -10.41 -17.44 0.33
N VAL A 39 -10.82 -16.80 1.43
CA VAL A 39 -11.39 -15.44 1.42
C VAL A 39 -10.33 -14.41 1.81
N VAL A 40 -9.66 -14.63 2.94
CA VAL A 40 -8.57 -13.78 3.41
C VAL A 40 -7.29 -14.62 3.40
N ILE A 41 -6.27 -14.19 2.68
CA ILE A 41 -5.00 -14.95 2.56
C ILE A 41 -3.81 -14.15 3.10
N ALA A 42 -2.76 -14.86 3.52
CA ALA A 42 -1.48 -14.25 3.90
C ALA A 42 -0.43 -14.36 2.79
N THR A 43 -0.76 -15.02 1.68
CA THR A 43 0.16 -15.22 0.55
C THR A 43 0.37 -13.89 -0.20
N PRO A 44 1.62 -13.39 -0.27
CA PRO A 44 1.91 -12.14 -0.96
C PRO A 44 1.78 -12.27 -2.48
N ASP A 45 1.66 -11.15 -3.17
CA ASP A 45 1.96 -11.05 -4.60
C ASP A 45 3.43 -10.67 -4.75
N ILE A 46 4.19 -11.41 -5.57
CA ILE A 46 5.65 -11.22 -5.70
C ILE A 46 5.94 -10.84 -7.14
N LYS A 47 6.57 -9.68 -7.30
CA LYS A 47 7.08 -9.18 -8.58
C LYS A 47 8.58 -8.96 -8.47
N CYS A 48 9.31 -9.41 -9.47
CA CYS A 48 10.75 -9.23 -9.58
C CYS A 48 11.04 -8.50 -10.89
N PHE A 49 11.90 -7.49 -10.84
CA PHE A 49 12.38 -6.78 -12.01
C PHE A 49 13.85 -6.42 -11.81
N LYS A 50 14.58 -6.27 -12.90
CA LYS A 50 15.98 -5.84 -12.86
C LYS A 50 16.01 -4.32 -12.69
N ILE A 51 16.88 -3.82 -11.83
CA ILE A 51 17.11 -2.38 -11.72
C ILE A 51 17.88 -1.94 -12.97
N GLU A 52 17.35 -0.95 -13.65
CA GLU A 52 17.91 -0.32 -14.84
C GLU A 52 18.32 1.13 -14.52
N ASP A 53 19.26 1.68 -15.28
CA ASP A 53 19.83 3.02 -15.04
C ASP A 53 18.84 4.16 -15.27
N ASN A 54 17.65 3.88 -15.82
CA ASN A 54 16.56 4.82 -16.04
C ASN A 54 15.57 4.91 -14.86
N TYR A 55 15.81 4.21 -13.76
CA TYR A 55 14.97 4.30 -12.56
C TYR A 55 15.58 5.28 -11.57
N ASP A 56 14.86 6.37 -11.27
CA ASP A 56 15.35 7.40 -10.35
C ASP A 56 15.12 7.05 -8.87
N TYR A 57 13.92 6.55 -8.53
CA TYR A 57 13.51 6.21 -7.17
C TYR A 57 12.27 5.31 -7.18
N ILE A 58 11.96 4.73 -6.02
CA ILE A 58 10.74 3.94 -5.77
C ILE A 58 9.96 4.62 -4.65
N VAL A 59 8.64 4.72 -4.82
CA VAL A 59 7.72 5.18 -3.77
C VAL A 59 6.87 4.01 -3.30
N LEU A 60 6.74 3.88 -1.98
CA LEU A 60 5.83 2.94 -1.32
C LEU A 60 4.92 3.75 -0.39
N GLY A 61 3.61 3.47 -0.43
CA GLY A 61 2.62 4.15 0.39
C GLY A 61 1.43 3.25 0.70
N CYS A 62 0.66 3.60 1.73
CA CYS A 62 -0.60 2.96 2.07
C CYS A 62 -1.80 3.59 1.34
N ASP A 63 -2.96 2.94 1.46
CA ASP A 63 -4.24 3.42 0.91
C ASP A 63 -4.55 4.88 1.26
N GLY A 64 -4.24 5.35 2.47
CA GLY A 64 -4.49 6.75 2.85
C GLY A 64 -3.90 7.81 1.91
N ILE A 65 -2.78 7.53 1.23
CA ILE A 65 -2.22 8.40 0.20
C ILE A 65 -2.95 8.20 -1.13
N TYR A 66 -3.09 6.95 -1.56
CA TYR A 66 -3.65 6.60 -2.87
C TYR A 66 -5.18 6.73 -2.95
N ASP A 67 -5.86 6.93 -1.82
CA ASP A 67 -7.28 7.30 -1.73
C ASP A 67 -7.51 8.76 -2.16
N LYS A 68 -6.46 9.59 -2.15
CA LYS A 68 -6.53 11.03 -2.45
C LYS A 68 -5.72 11.43 -3.68
N LEU A 69 -4.65 10.71 -3.99
CA LEU A 69 -3.72 11.04 -5.05
C LEU A 69 -3.57 9.88 -6.03
N SER A 70 -3.54 10.21 -7.32
CA SER A 70 -3.17 9.28 -8.39
C SER A 70 -1.70 8.92 -8.33
N ASN A 71 -1.31 7.82 -8.99
CA ASN A 71 0.09 7.40 -9.08
C ASN A 71 1.00 8.53 -9.60
N THR A 72 0.55 9.28 -10.61
CA THR A 72 1.32 10.40 -11.19
C THR A 72 1.50 11.54 -10.18
N GLU A 73 0.46 11.89 -9.44
CA GLU A 73 0.53 12.94 -8.41
C GLU A 73 1.46 12.54 -7.26
N VAL A 74 1.41 11.27 -6.82
CA VAL A 74 2.31 10.75 -5.77
C VAL A 74 3.77 10.80 -6.22
N ILE A 75 4.06 10.36 -7.44
CA ILE A 75 5.41 10.41 -8.02
C ILE A 75 5.88 11.87 -8.11
N GLN A 76 5.05 12.76 -8.67
CA GLN A 76 5.40 14.18 -8.81
C GLN A 76 5.65 14.85 -7.46
N ALA A 77 4.81 14.60 -6.46
CA ALA A 77 4.99 15.13 -5.12
C ALA A 77 6.30 14.65 -4.47
N GLY A 78 6.63 13.36 -4.61
CA GLY A 78 7.91 12.81 -4.15
C GLY A 78 9.11 13.44 -4.86
N TRP A 79 9.00 13.65 -6.18
CA TRP A 79 10.05 14.29 -6.97
C TRP A 79 10.29 15.75 -6.58
N GLU A 80 9.21 16.51 -6.39
CA GLU A 80 9.27 17.92 -5.97
C GLU A 80 9.83 18.07 -4.56
N ALA A 81 9.42 17.20 -3.64
CA ALA A 81 9.96 17.18 -2.28
C ALA A 81 11.47 16.92 -2.29
N ALA A 82 11.92 15.95 -3.07
CA ALA A 82 13.34 15.62 -3.19
C ALA A 82 14.14 16.76 -3.87
N LYS A 83 13.62 17.34 -4.96
CA LYS A 83 14.26 18.45 -5.71
C LYS A 83 14.51 19.70 -4.88
N LYS A 84 13.61 20.04 -3.95
CA LYS A 84 13.72 21.26 -3.13
C LYS A 84 14.99 21.30 -2.28
N LYS A 85 15.69 20.18 -2.09
CA LYS A 85 16.88 20.09 -1.23
C LYS A 85 18.05 19.25 -1.76
N PHE A 86 18.02 18.81 -3.03
CA PHE A 86 19.22 18.33 -3.73
C PHE A 86 20.16 19.50 -4.08
N THR A 87 20.73 20.15 -3.07
CA THR A 87 21.69 21.24 -3.30
C THR A 87 23.11 20.75 -3.46
N ASP A 88 23.44 19.54 -2.99
CA ASP A 88 24.79 18.98 -3.12
C ASP A 88 24.78 17.46 -3.34
N ARG A 89 25.66 16.95 -4.21
CA ARG A 89 25.80 15.50 -4.50
C ARG A 89 26.38 14.72 -3.31
N GLY A 90 26.89 15.42 -2.29
CA GLY A 90 27.41 14.83 -1.06
C GLY A 90 26.37 14.51 0.02
N GLN A 91 25.10 14.92 -0.15
CA GLN A 91 24.05 14.63 0.83
C GLN A 91 23.70 13.14 0.87
N ALA A 92 23.60 12.60 2.08
CA ALA A 92 23.25 11.21 2.29
C ALA A 92 21.84 10.94 1.75
N ILE A 93 21.72 9.95 0.86
CA ILE A 93 20.44 9.52 0.26
C ILE A 93 19.35 9.29 1.32
N HIS A 94 19.74 8.80 2.50
CA HIS A 94 18.86 8.59 3.64
C HIS A 94 18.14 9.88 4.09
N GLU A 95 18.85 11.01 4.19
CA GLU A 95 18.26 12.29 4.61
C GLU A 95 17.22 12.76 3.58
N ASN A 96 17.53 12.60 2.30
CA ASN A 96 16.63 12.97 1.20
C ASN A 96 15.34 12.13 1.17
N CYS A 97 15.43 10.83 1.48
CA CYS A 97 14.25 9.99 1.63
C CYS A 97 13.38 10.41 2.82
N GLY A 98 13.98 10.81 3.95
CA GLY A 98 13.24 11.31 5.12
C GLY A 98 12.39 12.53 4.78
N PHE A 99 12.96 13.49 4.06
CA PHE A 99 12.24 14.71 3.67
C PHE A 99 11.08 14.48 2.67
N ALA A 100 11.14 13.42 1.87
CA ALA A 100 10.03 13.07 0.97
C ALA A 100 8.82 12.48 1.72
N VAL A 101 9.03 11.95 2.94
CA VAL A 101 8.01 11.36 3.80
C VAL A 101 7.45 12.37 4.80
N GLU A 102 8.30 13.28 5.29
CA GLU A 102 7.95 14.33 6.24
C GLU A 102 7.63 15.65 5.51
N GLN A 103 6.43 15.77 4.95
CA GLN A 103 5.86 17.06 4.53
C GLN A 103 5.10 17.74 5.67
#